data_AF-A0A968MS22-F1
#
_entry.id   AF-A0A968MS22-F1
#
_cell.length_a   1.000
_cell.length_b   1.000
_cell.length_c   1.000
_cell.angle_alpha   90.00
_cell.angle_beta   90.00
_cell.angle_gamma   90.00
#
_symmetry.space_group_name_H-M   'P 1'
#
loop_
_entity.id
_entity.type
_entity.pdbx_description
1 polymer ?
#
loop_
_entity_poly.entity_id
_entity_poly.type
_entity_poly.pdbx_seq_one_letter_code
_entity_poly.pdbx_strand_id
1 'polypeptide(L)'
;MFAEQKGWLPVRNSIYARTYSVNALREMAERGNYSHDEENDLWEGLKITFNLVANGYTFKNGDKINAFGGQLFSERKIALINELTLKNKFLLDAIYRLSYFKLDNLSNRINYANLAIDELGSVYESLLDYEPKLAKENITLGKREIKRGEFYLDDRGTDRKTTGSYYTDSRLVAQLIESALIPVINNALDGKVTIAEKEQALLDLKVADIACGSGAFICAALEKLGEQLALVRMGDEERPTEDQLREAKRDVLLHCIYGVDLNPMALELAKFSLWITASLPDMPLTFLDHKLKCGNSLIGATPELIKNGIPEEAYKAVGNDNTDICTKLKQKVRRELESLRRLDEPTSQYGIKFKNKNVMNFTFT
;
A
#
# COMPACT_ATOMS: atom_id res chain seq x y z
N MET A 1 -5.88 -4.24 -14.58
CA MET A 1 -7.26 -4.76 -14.41
C MET A 1 -8.21 -3.72 -13.85
N PHE A 2 -8.08 -3.29 -12.58
CA PHE A 2 -8.95 -2.27 -11.96
C PHE A 2 -9.12 -0.99 -12.81
N ALA A 3 -8.00 -0.31 -13.11
CA ALA A 3 -8.01 0.94 -13.87
C ALA A 3 -8.59 0.80 -15.29
N GLU A 4 -8.39 -0.33 -15.97
CA GLU A 4 -8.99 -0.58 -17.29
C GLU A 4 -10.52 -0.76 -17.20
N GLN A 5 -11.00 -1.52 -16.21
CA GLN A 5 -12.44 -1.75 -16.04
C GLN A 5 -13.17 -0.51 -15.53
N LYS A 6 -12.48 0.39 -14.81
CA LYS A 6 -12.97 1.73 -14.47
C LYS A 6 -12.89 2.73 -15.62
N GLY A 7 -12.31 2.34 -16.76
CA GLY A 7 -12.19 3.20 -17.94
C GLY A 7 -11.11 4.29 -17.84
N TRP A 8 -10.16 4.16 -16.91
CA TRP A 8 -9.08 5.16 -16.71
C TRP A 8 -7.88 4.94 -17.61
N LEU A 9 -7.86 3.83 -18.35
CA LEU A 9 -6.85 3.53 -19.35
C LEU A 9 -7.51 3.50 -20.72
N PRO A 10 -6.78 3.87 -21.80
CA PRO A 10 -7.37 4.09 -23.11
C PRO A 10 -7.65 2.77 -23.83
N VAL A 11 -8.57 1.96 -23.29
CA VAL A 11 -8.96 0.63 -23.82
C VAL A 11 -9.59 0.69 -25.22
N ARG A 12 -10.01 1.88 -25.69
CA ARG A 12 -10.49 2.10 -27.06
C ARG A 12 -9.35 2.39 -28.05
N ASN A 13 -8.16 2.74 -27.57
CA ASN A 13 -6.98 2.91 -28.40
C ASN A 13 -6.51 1.54 -28.87
N SER A 14 -6.48 1.30 -30.18
CA SER A 14 -6.14 -0.02 -30.74
C SER A 14 -4.72 -0.48 -30.40
N ILE A 15 -3.77 0.46 -30.28
CA ILE A 15 -2.38 0.14 -29.90
C ILE A 15 -2.35 -0.31 -28.44
N TYR A 16 -2.98 0.46 -27.55
CA TYR A 16 -3.06 0.10 -26.13
C TYR A 16 -3.78 -1.22 -25.92
N ALA A 17 -5.00 -1.35 -26.46
CA ALA A 17 -5.87 -2.51 -26.32
C ALA A 17 -5.18 -3.80 -26.77
N ARG A 18 -4.40 -3.75 -27.86
CA ARG A 18 -3.73 -4.93 -28.40
C ARG A 18 -2.40 -5.25 -27.69
N THR A 19 -1.66 -4.24 -27.26
CA THR A 19 -0.23 -4.40 -26.91
C THR A 19 0.03 -4.32 -25.41
N TYR A 20 -0.70 -3.45 -24.71
CA TYR A 20 -0.40 -3.09 -23.31
C TYR A 20 -1.54 -3.46 -22.35
N SER A 21 -2.70 -3.81 -22.90
CA SER A 21 -3.89 -4.07 -22.09
C SER A 21 -3.74 -5.35 -21.27
N VAL A 22 -3.98 -5.24 -19.97
CA VAL A 22 -4.06 -6.43 -19.11
C VAL A 22 -5.33 -7.21 -19.42
N ASN A 23 -6.41 -6.55 -19.83
CA ASN A 23 -7.62 -7.22 -20.30
C ASN A 23 -7.36 -8.14 -21.51
N ALA A 24 -6.49 -7.74 -22.45
CA ALA A 24 -6.07 -8.61 -23.54
C ALA A 24 -5.35 -9.87 -23.03
N LEU A 25 -4.46 -9.73 -22.02
CA LEU A 25 -3.85 -10.90 -21.37
C LEU A 25 -4.90 -11.81 -20.72
N ARG A 26 -5.96 -11.26 -20.12
CA ARG A 26 -7.07 -12.06 -19.55
C ARG A 26 -7.80 -12.86 -20.62
N GLU A 27 -8.09 -12.24 -21.76
CA GLU A 27 -8.76 -12.91 -22.89
C GLU A 27 -7.88 -14.01 -23.49
N MET A 28 -6.57 -13.79 -23.59
CA MET A 28 -5.62 -14.82 -24.01
C MET A 28 -5.57 -15.98 -23.01
N ALA A 29 -5.53 -15.65 -21.71
CA ALA A 29 -5.51 -16.62 -20.63
C ALA A 29 -6.81 -17.45 -20.55
N GLU A 30 -7.95 -16.89 -20.93
CA GLU A 30 -9.24 -17.59 -20.99
C GLU A 30 -9.30 -18.60 -22.15
N ARG A 31 -8.66 -18.31 -23.29
CA ARG A 31 -8.65 -19.22 -24.46
C ARG A 31 -7.92 -20.53 -24.21
N GLY A 32 -7.06 -20.61 -23.19
CA GLY A 32 -6.45 -21.87 -22.70
C GLY A 32 -5.35 -22.49 -23.56
N ASN A 33 -4.96 -21.88 -24.68
CA ASN A 33 -4.01 -22.47 -25.66
C ASN A 33 -2.56 -21.94 -25.51
N TYR A 34 -2.02 -21.90 -24.30
CA TYR A 34 -0.68 -21.34 -24.02
C TYR A 34 0.25 -22.28 -23.24
N SER A 35 -0.14 -23.53 -23.01
CA SER A 35 0.65 -24.48 -22.20
C SER A 35 2.04 -24.79 -22.75
N HIS A 36 2.22 -24.64 -24.08
CA HIS A 36 3.48 -24.86 -24.79
C HIS A 36 4.18 -23.56 -25.20
N ASP A 37 3.67 -22.41 -24.77
CA ASP A 37 4.25 -21.11 -25.11
C ASP A 37 5.46 -20.83 -24.21
N GLU A 38 6.65 -21.02 -24.77
CA GLU A 38 7.94 -20.85 -24.09
C GLU A 38 8.55 -19.46 -24.29
N GLU A 39 7.90 -18.58 -25.07
CA GLU A 39 8.34 -17.20 -25.32
C GLU A 39 8.15 -16.33 -24.06
N ASN A 40 8.69 -15.11 -24.07
CA ASN A 40 8.64 -14.17 -22.94
C ASN A 40 8.18 -12.75 -23.32
N ASP A 41 7.71 -12.57 -24.55
CA ASP A 41 7.32 -11.27 -25.11
C ASP A 41 6.15 -10.62 -24.36
N LEU A 42 5.20 -11.42 -23.84
CA LEU A 42 4.09 -10.89 -23.03
C LEU A 42 4.57 -10.33 -21.68
N TRP A 43 5.60 -10.94 -21.10
CA TRP A 43 6.21 -10.43 -19.87
C TRP A 43 6.95 -9.11 -20.10
N GLU A 44 7.72 -9.02 -21.19
CA GLU A 44 8.36 -7.78 -21.60
C GLU A 44 7.33 -6.67 -21.90
N GLY A 45 6.23 -7.02 -22.57
CA GLY A 45 5.10 -6.12 -22.81
C GLY A 45 4.46 -5.62 -21.51
N LEU A 46 4.28 -6.49 -20.52
CA LEU A 46 3.74 -6.11 -19.21
C LEU A 46 4.68 -5.17 -18.45
N LYS A 47 6.00 -5.36 -18.53
CA LYS A 47 6.99 -4.42 -17.97
C LYS A 47 6.89 -3.04 -18.61
N ILE A 48 6.64 -2.97 -19.92
CA ILE A 48 6.37 -1.69 -20.60
C ILE A 48 5.08 -1.07 -20.05
N THR A 49 4.01 -1.84 -19.87
CA THR A 49 2.77 -1.35 -19.25
C THR A 49 3.01 -0.76 -17.86
N PHE A 50 3.84 -1.38 -17.02
CA PHE A 50 4.23 -0.82 -15.72
C PHE A 50 4.90 0.55 -15.87
N ASN A 51 5.81 0.69 -16.82
CA ASN A 51 6.48 1.97 -17.10
C ASN A 51 5.50 3.05 -17.60
N LEU A 52 4.58 2.69 -18.50
CA LEU A 52 3.56 3.61 -19.02
C LEU A 52 2.63 4.13 -17.91
N VAL A 53 2.21 3.26 -16.99
CA VAL A 53 1.37 3.63 -15.85
C VAL A 53 2.15 4.45 -14.81
N ALA A 54 3.44 4.18 -14.64
CA ALA A 54 4.30 4.94 -13.73
C ALA A 54 4.52 6.38 -14.20
N ASN A 55 4.92 6.56 -15.46
CA ASN A 55 5.37 7.83 -16.01
C ASN A 55 4.28 8.59 -16.77
N GLY A 56 3.18 7.93 -17.11
CA GLY A 56 2.19 8.43 -18.05
C GLY A 56 2.70 8.37 -19.50
N TYR A 57 1.76 8.46 -20.45
CA TYR A 57 2.07 8.49 -21.88
C TYR A 57 0.96 9.16 -22.67
N THR A 58 1.32 9.90 -23.73
CA THR A 58 0.35 10.46 -24.69
C THR A 58 0.55 9.83 -26.05
N PHE A 59 -0.47 9.15 -26.55
CA PHE A 59 -0.49 8.56 -27.88
C PHE A 59 -0.64 9.64 -28.96
N LYS A 60 -0.20 9.33 -30.18
CA LYS A 60 -0.26 10.27 -31.32
C LYS A 60 -1.67 10.78 -31.65
N ASN A 61 -2.69 9.97 -31.36
CA ASN A 61 -4.09 10.32 -31.59
C ASN A 61 -4.70 11.16 -30.45
N GLY A 62 -3.91 11.53 -29.44
CA GLY A 62 -4.35 12.35 -28.31
C GLY A 62 -4.81 11.55 -27.09
N ASP A 63 -4.96 10.23 -27.20
CA ASP A 63 -5.29 9.38 -26.04
C ASP A 63 -4.16 9.43 -25.01
N LYS A 64 -4.51 9.35 -23.73
CA LYS A 64 -3.55 9.46 -22.62
C LYS A 64 -3.64 8.30 -21.67
N ILE A 65 -2.48 7.92 -21.14
CA ILE A 65 -2.33 7.18 -19.89
C ILE A 65 -1.83 8.20 -18.89
N ASN A 66 -2.62 8.45 -17.86
CA ASN A 66 -2.16 9.31 -16.78
C ASN A 66 -1.03 8.62 -16.02
N ALA A 67 -0.09 9.43 -15.55
CA ALA A 67 0.87 8.96 -14.58
C ALA A 67 0.10 8.68 -13.29
N PHE A 68 -0.17 7.41 -13.01
CA PHE A 68 -0.72 7.03 -11.72
C PHE A 68 0.33 7.21 -10.63
N GLY A 69 1.60 7.41 -11.00
CA GLY A 69 2.68 7.79 -10.10
C GLY A 69 2.79 6.86 -8.90
N GLY A 70 3.60 7.27 -7.93
CA GLY A 70 3.70 6.57 -6.65
C GLY A 70 4.76 5.50 -6.62
N GLN A 71 5.12 5.11 -5.39
CA GLN A 71 6.21 4.19 -5.18
C GLN A 71 5.98 2.82 -5.84
N LEU A 72 4.72 2.40 -6.04
CA LEU A 72 4.34 1.05 -6.47
C LEU A 72 4.99 0.62 -7.78
N PHE A 73 5.01 1.51 -8.78
CA PHE A 73 5.65 1.26 -10.09
C PHE A 73 6.94 2.07 -10.29
N SER A 74 7.51 2.62 -9.20
CA SER A 74 8.79 3.34 -9.27
C SER A 74 9.92 2.41 -9.71
N GLU A 75 10.86 2.92 -10.50
CA GLU A 75 12.02 2.14 -10.99
C GLU A 75 12.73 1.39 -9.86
N ARG A 76 12.83 1.98 -8.68
CA ARG A 76 13.43 1.35 -7.50
C ARG A 76 12.65 0.14 -7.00
N LYS A 77 11.32 0.20 -6.95
CA LYS A 77 10.49 -0.92 -6.47
C LYS A 77 10.36 -2.03 -7.50
N ILE A 78 10.38 -1.70 -8.79
CA ILE A 78 10.29 -2.69 -9.88
C ILE A 78 11.65 -3.14 -10.42
N ALA A 79 12.77 -2.67 -9.85
CA ALA A 79 14.12 -3.00 -10.32
C ALA A 79 14.33 -4.51 -10.47
N LEU A 80 13.96 -5.28 -9.43
CA LEU A 80 14.06 -6.74 -9.47
C LEU A 80 13.15 -7.34 -10.55
N ILE A 81 11.92 -6.85 -10.67
CA ILE A 81 10.95 -7.32 -11.70
C ILE A 81 11.51 -7.09 -13.11
N ASN A 82 12.20 -5.98 -13.32
CA ASN A 82 12.77 -5.62 -14.63
C ASN A 82 13.91 -6.55 -15.05
N GLU A 83 14.66 -7.10 -14.09
CA GLU A 83 15.75 -8.05 -14.32
C GLU A 83 15.26 -9.50 -14.53
N LEU A 84 14.03 -9.80 -14.11
CA LEU A 84 13.45 -11.13 -14.23
C LEU A 84 12.81 -11.34 -15.61
N THR A 85 12.82 -12.61 -16.03
CA THR A 85 12.13 -13.09 -17.23
C THR A 85 11.08 -14.13 -16.84
N LEU A 86 9.88 -14.05 -17.42
CA LEU A 86 8.81 -15.01 -17.20
C LEU A 86 8.29 -15.51 -18.55
N LYS A 87 8.14 -16.84 -18.68
CA LYS A 87 7.56 -17.43 -19.88
C LYS A 87 6.07 -17.17 -19.95
N ASN A 88 5.55 -17.00 -21.16
CA ASN A 88 4.15 -16.70 -21.46
C ASN A 88 3.21 -17.72 -20.82
N LYS A 89 3.54 -19.01 -20.86
CA LYS A 89 2.72 -20.05 -20.22
C LYS A 89 2.49 -19.83 -18.72
N PHE A 90 3.51 -19.36 -18.00
CA PHE A 90 3.42 -19.10 -16.55
C PHE A 90 2.73 -17.77 -16.27
N LEU A 91 3.00 -16.74 -17.09
CA LEU A 91 2.31 -15.46 -16.98
C LEU A 91 0.81 -15.63 -17.21
N LEU A 92 0.40 -16.32 -18.28
CA LEU A 92 -1.00 -16.51 -18.63
C LEU A 92 -1.72 -17.41 -17.62
N ASP A 93 -1.07 -18.44 -17.06
CA ASP A 93 -1.63 -19.23 -15.95
C ASP A 93 -1.86 -18.35 -14.70
N ALA A 94 -0.90 -17.47 -14.37
CA ALA A 94 -1.06 -16.52 -13.27
C ALA A 94 -2.21 -15.52 -13.53
N ILE A 95 -2.28 -14.94 -14.73
CA ILE A 95 -3.35 -14.03 -15.13
C ILE A 95 -4.72 -14.73 -15.10
N TYR A 96 -4.80 -15.99 -15.53
CA TYR A 96 -6.03 -16.79 -15.45
C TYR A 96 -6.49 -16.95 -14.01
N ARG A 97 -5.59 -17.38 -13.10
CA ARG A 97 -5.89 -17.58 -11.67
C ARG A 97 -6.29 -16.29 -10.96
N LEU A 98 -5.73 -15.15 -11.38
CA LEU A 98 -6.14 -13.84 -10.89
C LEU A 98 -7.44 -13.34 -11.54
N SER A 99 -7.88 -13.91 -12.65
CA SER A 99 -9.03 -13.42 -13.42
C SER A 99 -10.31 -14.17 -13.19
N TYR A 100 -10.23 -15.43 -12.75
CA TYR A 100 -11.36 -16.35 -12.64
C TYR A 100 -11.31 -17.15 -11.34
N PHE A 101 -12.49 -17.43 -10.79
CA PHE A 101 -12.68 -18.35 -9.68
C PHE A 101 -13.76 -19.37 -10.02
N LYS A 102 -13.79 -20.50 -9.31
CA LYS A 102 -14.82 -21.54 -9.49
C LYS A 102 -15.82 -21.47 -8.36
N LEU A 103 -17.10 -21.39 -8.69
CA LEU A 103 -18.22 -21.51 -7.77
C LEU A 103 -19.21 -22.49 -8.40
N ASP A 104 -19.62 -23.53 -7.66
CA ASP A 104 -20.54 -24.58 -8.15
C ASP A 104 -20.14 -25.19 -9.51
N ASN A 105 -18.84 -25.43 -9.69
CA ASN A 105 -18.22 -25.89 -10.95
C ASN A 105 -18.33 -24.93 -12.14
N LEU A 106 -18.88 -23.74 -11.96
CA LEU A 106 -18.91 -22.69 -12.97
C LEU A 106 -17.69 -21.77 -12.82
N SER A 107 -17.05 -21.48 -13.95
CA SER A 107 -15.97 -20.50 -14.02
C SER A 107 -16.58 -19.10 -14.04
N ASN A 108 -16.29 -18.33 -13.01
CA ASN A 108 -16.78 -16.97 -12.84
C ASN A 108 -15.64 -15.98 -12.98
N ARG A 109 -15.87 -14.91 -13.74
CA ARG A 109 -14.89 -13.86 -13.98
C ARG A 109 -14.91 -12.85 -12.82
N ILE A 110 -13.74 -12.53 -12.27
CA ILE A 110 -13.60 -11.52 -11.22
C ILE A 110 -13.84 -10.12 -11.80
N ASN A 111 -14.73 -9.37 -11.17
CA ASN A 111 -15.00 -7.97 -11.48
C ASN A 111 -14.17 -7.05 -10.58
N TYR A 112 -13.01 -6.63 -11.08
CA TYR A 112 -12.12 -5.74 -10.35
C TYR A 112 -12.70 -4.34 -10.16
N ALA A 113 -13.57 -3.85 -11.05
CA ALA A 113 -14.17 -2.53 -10.88
C ALA A 113 -15.04 -2.42 -9.62
N ASN A 114 -15.63 -3.53 -9.16
CA ASN A 114 -16.50 -3.56 -7.99
C ASN A 114 -15.90 -4.36 -6.84
N LEU A 115 -14.58 -4.60 -6.85
CA LEU A 115 -13.95 -5.28 -5.72
C LEU A 115 -14.15 -4.43 -4.47
N ALA A 116 -14.81 -4.99 -3.47
CA ALA A 116 -14.98 -4.31 -2.20
C ALA A 116 -13.61 -4.17 -1.53
N ILE A 117 -13.40 -3.09 -0.77
CA ILE A 117 -12.15 -2.85 -0.03
C ILE A 117 -11.87 -4.04 0.92
N ASP A 118 -12.93 -4.62 1.49
CA ASP A 118 -12.87 -5.79 2.36
C ASP A 118 -12.31 -7.05 1.66
N GLU A 119 -12.57 -7.21 0.36
CA GLU A 119 -12.08 -8.36 -0.43
C GLU A 119 -10.58 -8.26 -0.69
N LEU A 120 -10.05 -7.06 -0.96
CA LEU A 120 -8.60 -6.86 -1.10
C LEU A 120 -7.88 -7.02 0.24
N GLY A 121 -8.42 -6.41 1.30
CA GLY A 121 -7.87 -6.54 2.64
C GLY A 121 -7.74 -8.02 3.05
N SER A 122 -8.81 -8.80 2.90
CA SER A 122 -8.82 -10.21 3.28
C SER A 122 -7.87 -11.10 2.45
N VAL A 123 -7.73 -10.87 1.14
CA VAL A 123 -6.77 -11.61 0.29
C VAL A 123 -5.34 -11.36 0.73
N TYR A 124 -4.97 -10.10 0.96
CA TYR A 124 -3.60 -9.78 1.35
C TYR A 124 -3.29 -10.21 2.79
N GLU A 125 -4.21 -10.06 3.74
CA GLU A 125 -4.02 -10.58 5.11
C GLU A 125 -3.81 -12.09 5.08
N SER A 126 -4.60 -12.79 4.26
CA SER A 126 -4.38 -14.22 4.04
C SER A 126 -3.00 -14.50 3.44
N LEU A 127 -2.45 -13.62 2.58
CA LEU A 127 -1.11 -13.77 2.03
C LEU A 127 0.00 -13.46 3.04
N LEU A 128 -0.23 -12.54 3.97
CA LEU A 128 0.71 -12.23 5.07
C LEU A 128 0.91 -13.43 6.00
N ASP A 129 -0.07 -14.33 6.08
CA ASP A 129 0.04 -15.59 6.82
C ASP A 129 1.11 -16.54 6.22
N TYR A 130 1.62 -16.26 5.02
CA TYR A 130 2.57 -17.12 4.32
C TYR A 130 3.94 -16.47 4.11
N GLU A 131 4.99 -17.25 4.36
CA GLU A 131 6.35 -16.88 3.99
C GLU A 131 6.79 -17.64 2.73
N PRO A 132 7.25 -16.95 1.67
CA PRO A 132 7.77 -17.61 0.48
C PRO A 132 9.11 -18.28 0.78
N LYS A 133 9.17 -19.61 0.67
CA LYS A 133 10.37 -20.41 0.95
C LYS A 133 10.72 -21.33 -0.21
N LEU A 134 12.01 -21.60 -0.33
CA LEU A 134 12.54 -22.67 -1.16
C LEU A 134 12.82 -23.88 -0.28
N ALA A 135 12.25 -25.03 -0.61
CA ALA A 135 12.46 -26.26 0.13
C ALA A 135 13.92 -26.71 0.00
N LYS A 136 14.67 -26.72 1.11
CA LYS A 136 16.07 -27.20 1.12
C LYS A 136 16.19 -28.72 1.13
N GLU A 137 15.12 -29.38 1.55
CA GLU A 137 14.96 -30.83 1.62
C GLU A 137 13.49 -31.18 1.32
N ASN A 138 13.18 -32.47 1.19
CA ASN A 138 11.79 -32.89 1.04
C ASN A 138 11.06 -32.67 2.37
N ILE A 139 9.99 -31.89 2.33
CA ILE A 139 9.19 -31.56 3.51
C ILE A 139 7.72 -31.93 3.27
N THR A 140 7.04 -32.31 4.35
CA THR A 140 5.59 -32.52 4.34
C THR A 140 4.93 -31.39 5.10
N LEU A 141 3.95 -30.73 4.47
CA LEU A 141 3.27 -29.55 4.98
C LEU A 141 1.76 -29.77 4.87
N GLY A 142 1.13 -30.12 5.99
CA GLY A 142 -0.24 -30.63 6.01
C GLY A 142 -0.39 -31.90 5.16
N LYS A 143 -1.19 -31.81 4.08
CA LYS A 143 -1.41 -32.91 3.12
C LYS A 143 -0.52 -32.82 1.87
N ARG A 144 0.37 -31.83 1.78
CA ARG A 144 1.21 -31.58 0.60
C ARG A 144 2.62 -32.10 0.86
N GLU A 145 3.15 -32.90 -0.06
CA GLU A 145 4.58 -33.19 -0.12
C GLU A 145 5.25 -32.15 -1.02
N ILE A 146 6.29 -31.50 -0.51
CA ILE A 146 7.07 -30.48 -1.20
C ILE A 146 8.49 -31.02 -1.35
N LYS A 147 8.96 -31.12 -2.59
CA LYS A 147 10.29 -31.67 -2.89
C LYS A 147 11.37 -30.62 -2.72
N ARG A 148 12.60 -31.08 -2.45
CA ARG A 148 13.78 -30.21 -2.47
C ARG A 148 13.86 -29.42 -3.78
N GLY A 149 14.06 -28.11 -3.65
CA GLY A 149 14.13 -27.17 -4.76
C GLY A 149 12.78 -26.60 -5.20
N GLU A 150 11.66 -27.05 -4.63
CA GLU A 150 10.35 -26.47 -4.92
C GLU A 150 10.09 -25.22 -4.08
N PHE A 151 9.45 -24.24 -4.72
CA PHE A 151 8.90 -23.07 -4.05
C PHE A 151 7.62 -23.44 -3.31
N TYR A 152 7.47 -22.95 -2.09
CA TYR A 152 6.25 -23.10 -1.33
C TYR A 152 5.98 -21.89 -0.45
N LEU A 153 4.71 -21.76 -0.06
CA LEU A 153 4.24 -20.78 0.90
C LEU A 153 4.15 -21.50 2.25
N ASP A 154 5.00 -21.11 3.19
CA ASP A 154 5.04 -21.69 4.54
C ASP A 154 4.05 -20.96 5.45
N ASP A 155 3.01 -21.66 5.91
CA ASP A 155 2.01 -21.16 6.86
C ASP A 155 2.39 -21.44 8.33
N ARG A 156 3.46 -22.20 8.57
CA ARG A 156 3.95 -22.55 9.91
C ARG A 156 4.82 -21.47 10.53
N GLY A 157 5.29 -20.53 9.71
CA GLY A 157 6.24 -19.48 10.06
C GLY A 157 5.60 -18.19 10.58
N THR A 158 4.28 -18.07 10.58
CA THR A 158 3.64 -16.83 11.02
C THR A 158 3.38 -16.81 12.51
N ASP A 159 4.29 -16.08 13.15
CA ASP A 159 4.17 -15.13 14.26
C ASP A 159 2.80 -14.43 14.49
N ARG A 160 1.64 -15.04 14.20
CA ARG A 160 0.30 -14.50 14.57
C ARG A 160 0.24 -14.08 16.05
N LYS A 161 0.98 -14.80 16.91
CA LYS A 161 1.02 -14.54 18.36
C LYS A 161 1.98 -13.43 18.77
N THR A 162 2.92 -13.04 17.91
CA THR A 162 4.04 -12.14 18.23
C THR A 162 3.96 -10.83 17.45
N THR A 163 3.44 -10.81 16.22
CA THR A 163 3.28 -9.56 15.43
C THR A 163 1.92 -8.88 15.60
N GLY A 164 0.92 -9.57 16.17
CA GLY A 164 -0.43 -9.01 16.39
C GLY A 164 -1.18 -8.62 15.11
N SER A 165 -0.76 -9.11 13.95
CA SER A 165 -1.36 -8.81 12.65
C SER A 165 -2.70 -9.53 12.50
N TYR A 166 -3.76 -8.92 13.02
CA TYR A 166 -5.13 -9.42 12.93
C TYR A 166 -5.99 -8.50 12.08
N TYR A 167 -6.67 -9.06 11.08
CA TYR A 167 -7.76 -8.39 10.40
C TYR A 167 -8.85 -8.03 11.42
N THR A 168 -9.26 -6.77 11.44
CA THR A 168 -10.39 -6.34 12.25
C THR A 168 -11.68 -6.64 11.51
N ASP A 169 -12.53 -7.47 12.11
CA ASP A 169 -13.87 -7.80 11.59
C ASP A 169 -14.64 -6.51 11.26
N SER A 170 -15.25 -6.45 10.06
CA SER A 170 -15.94 -5.26 9.57
C SER A 170 -17.06 -4.79 10.50
N ARG A 171 -17.66 -5.68 11.29
CA ARG A 171 -18.68 -5.30 12.31
C ARG A 171 -18.06 -4.53 13.46
N LEU A 172 -16.85 -4.88 13.88
CA LEU A 172 -16.13 -4.14 14.91
C LEU A 172 -15.69 -2.78 14.39
N VAL A 173 -15.23 -2.72 13.14
CA VAL A 173 -14.92 -1.46 12.46
C VAL A 173 -16.16 -0.56 12.42
N ALA A 174 -17.29 -1.09 11.94
CA ALA A 174 -18.56 -0.35 11.89
C ALA A 174 -18.99 0.17 13.26
N GLN A 175 -18.92 -0.67 14.30
CA GLN A 175 -19.24 -0.26 15.66
C GLN A 175 -18.35 0.87 16.17
N LEU A 176 -17.04 0.86 15.86
CA LEU A 176 -16.14 1.95 16.25
C LEU A 176 -16.46 3.24 15.48
N ILE A 177 -16.76 3.14 14.19
CA ILE A 177 -17.19 4.30 13.40
C ILE A 177 -18.45 4.92 14.00
N GLU A 178 -19.45 4.10 14.33
CA GLU A 178 -20.71 4.56 14.91
C GLU A 178 -20.54 5.18 16.29
N SER A 179 -19.77 4.54 17.17
CA SER A 179 -19.65 4.95 18.58
C SER A 179 -18.59 6.02 18.83
N ALA A 180 -17.60 6.18 17.95
CA ALA A 180 -16.49 7.12 18.14
C ALA A 180 -16.43 8.20 17.06
N LEU A 181 -16.46 7.84 15.77
CA LEU A 181 -16.25 8.83 14.70
C LEU A 181 -17.49 9.69 14.44
N ILE A 182 -18.69 9.10 14.38
CA ILE A 182 -19.93 9.84 14.13
C ILE A 182 -20.18 10.93 15.19
N PRO A 183 -20.02 10.69 16.51
CA PRO A 183 -20.14 11.73 17.52
C PRO A 183 -19.17 12.89 17.32
N VAL A 184 -17.92 12.61 16.93
CA VAL A 184 -16.91 13.64 16.65
C VAL A 184 -17.31 14.49 15.43
N ILE A 185 -17.82 13.85 14.37
CA ILE A 185 -18.35 14.55 13.20
C ILE A 185 -19.48 15.49 13.60
N ASN A 186 -20.46 14.98 14.35
CA ASN A 186 -21.61 15.78 14.77
C ASN A 186 -21.19 16.98 15.62
N ASN A 187 -20.26 16.78 16.56
CA ASN A 187 -19.72 17.85 17.39
C ASN A 187 -18.95 18.90 16.56
N ALA A 188 -18.23 18.49 15.51
CA ALA A 188 -17.53 19.43 14.63
C ALA A 188 -18.49 20.29 13.80
N LEU A 189 -19.65 19.73 13.45
CA LEU A 189 -20.71 20.41 12.70
C LEU A 189 -21.63 21.27 13.58
N ASP A 190 -21.63 21.07 14.89
CA ASP A 190 -22.49 21.82 15.80
C ASP A 190 -22.22 23.32 15.74
N GLY A 191 -23.28 24.11 15.70
CA GLY A 191 -23.22 25.56 15.54
C GLY A 191 -22.72 26.07 14.17
N LYS A 192 -22.40 25.19 13.20
CA LYS A 192 -22.03 25.59 11.83
C LYS A 192 -23.26 25.74 10.96
N VAL A 193 -23.44 26.90 10.32
CA VAL A 193 -24.67 27.21 9.58
C VAL A 193 -24.44 27.09 8.09
N THR A 194 -23.36 27.69 7.58
CA THR A 194 -23.08 27.72 6.14
C THR A 194 -22.40 26.44 5.65
N ILE A 195 -22.56 26.14 4.36
CA ILE A 195 -21.86 25.00 3.71
C ILE A 195 -20.34 25.12 3.90
N ALA A 196 -19.78 26.31 3.67
CA ALA A 196 -18.34 26.56 3.81
C ALA A 196 -17.81 26.30 5.23
N GLU A 197 -18.56 26.73 6.26
CA GLU A 197 -18.19 26.47 7.66
C GLU A 197 -18.21 24.97 8.00
N LYS A 198 -19.22 24.25 7.51
CA LYS A 198 -19.37 22.80 7.73
C LYS A 198 -18.28 22.02 6.99
N GLU A 199 -18.01 22.37 5.74
CA GLU A 199 -16.96 21.77 4.93
C GLU A 199 -15.59 21.95 5.59
N GLN A 200 -15.25 23.17 5.99
CA GLN A 200 -13.98 23.42 6.68
C GLN A 200 -13.87 22.63 7.99
N ALA A 201 -14.95 22.59 8.78
CA ALA A 201 -14.96 21.84 10.03
C ALA A 201 -14.69 20.33 9.83
N LEU A 202 -15.23 19.73 8.78
CA LEU A 202 -14.96 18.33 8.44
C LEU A 202 -13.51 18.11 7.99
N LEU A 203 -12.98 19.01 7.14
CA LEU A 203 -11.60 18.92 6.64
C LEU A 203 -10.54 19.19 7.73
N ASP A 204 -10.92 19.91 8.78
CA ASP A 204 -10.06 20.18 9.94
C ASP A 204 -9.90 18.97 10.86
N LEU A 205 -10.83 18.00 10.82
CA LEU A 205 -10.70 16.76 11.60
C LEU A 205 -9.42 16.01 11.25
N LYS A 206 -8.87 15.32 12.24
CA LYS A 206 -7.69 14.47 12.12
C LYS A 206 -8.00 13.10 12.72
N VAL A 207 -7.98 12.08 11.87
CA VAL A 207 -8.19 10.68 12.23
C VAL A 207 -6.87 9.96 12.02
N ALA A 208 -6.33 9.40 13.09
CA ALA A 208 -5.07 8.68 13.08
C ALA A 208 -5.27 7.26 13.61
N ASP A 209 -4.74 6.29 12.87
CA ASP A 209 -4.58 4.92 13.35
C ASP A 209 -3.08 4.60 13.47
N ILE A 210 -2.63 4.38 14.70
CA ILE A 210 -1.21 4.23 15.05
C ILE A 210 -0.73 2.77 14.97
N ALA A 211 -1.60 1.83 14.60
CA ALA A 211 -1.25 0.45 14.30
C ALA A 211 -2.17 -0.02 13.16
N CYS A 212 -2.10 0.69 12.04
CA CYS A 212 -3.18 0.67 11.06
C CYS A 212 -3.28 -0.63 10.25
N GLY A 213 -2.25 -1.48 10.29
CA GLY A 213 -2.20 -2.72 9.53
C GLY A 213 -2.51 -2.46 8.04
N SER A 214 -3.44 -3.25 7.51
CA SER A 214 -3.97 -3.12 6.15
C SER A 214 -4.91 -1.92 5.93
N GLY A 215 -5.18 -1.12 6.96
CA GLY A 215 -5.89 0.14 6.88
C GLY A 215 -7.41 0.06 7.05
N ALA A 216 -7.95 -1.01 7.63
CA ALA A 216 -9.40 -1.22 7.75
C ALA A 216 -10.14 -0.03 8.40
N PHE A 217 -9.66 0.45 9.54
CA PHE A 217 -10.27 1.59 10.24
C PHE A 217 -10.14 2.90 9.48
N ILE A 218 -8.96 3.20 8.94
CA ILE A 218 -8.73 4.45 8.20
C ILE A 218 -9.46 4.48 6.86
N CYS A 219 -9.66 3.32 6.21
CA CYS A 219 -10.54 3.19 5.05
C CYS A 219 -12.00 3.45 5.44
N ALA A 220 -12.51 2.83 6.50
CA ALA A 220 -13.89 3.07 6.95
C ALA A 220 -14.12 4.52 7.39
N ALA A 221 -13.14 5.14 8.06
CA ALA A 221 -13.18 6.55 8.44
C ALA A 221 -13.20 7.47 7.21
N LEU A 222 -12.35 7.17 6.21
CA LEU A 222 -12.34 7.85 4.92
C LEU A 222 -13.71 7.76 4.23
N GLU A 223 -14.32 6.58 4.20
CA GLU A 223 -15.65 6.41 3.61
C GLU A 223 -16.68 7.27 4.32
N LYS A 224 -16.74 7.18 5.66
CA LYS A 224 -17.75 7.88 6.43
C LYS A 224 -17.61 9.40 6.36
N LEU A 225 -16.39 9.91 6.51
CA LEU A 225 -16.12 11.35 6.40
C LEU A 225 -16.35 11.84 4.97
N GLY A 226 -15.97 11.06 3.95
CA GLY A 226 -16.19 11.42 2.55
C GLY A 226 -17.68 11.51 2.20
N GLU A 227 -18.50 10.59 2.71
CA GLU A 227 -19.96 10.66 2.58
C GLU A 227 -20.52 11.93 3.22
N GLN A 228 -20.11 12.25 4.46
CA GLN A 228 -20.59 13.44 5.16
C GLN A 228 -20.16 14.73 4.45
N LEU A 229 -18.92 14.80 3.98
CA LEU A 229 -18.43 15.95 3.23
C LEU A 229 -19.19 16.13 1.90
N ALA A 230 -19.45 15.03 1.17
CA ALA A 230 -20.23 15.09 -0.05
C ALA A 230 -21.66 15.60 0.22
N LEU A 231 -22.31 15.11 1.28
CA LEU A 231 -23.64 15.58 1.68
C LEU A 231 -23.64 17.07 2.04
N VAL A 232 -22.65 17.53 2.80
CA VAL A 232 -22.51 18.96 3.14
C VAL A 232 -22.36 19.83 1.90
N ARG A 233 -21.55 19.39 0.92
CA ARG A 233 -21.33 20.12 -0.34
C ARG A 233 -22.58 20.20 -1.20
N MET A 234 -23.40 19.16 -1.20
CA MET A 234 -24.69 19.16 -1.91
C MET A 234 -25.74 20.04 -1.22
N GLY A 235 -25.63 20.27 0.09
CA GLY A 235 -26.63 21.01 0.84
C GLY A 235 -27.99 20.30 0.84
N ASP A 236 -29.05 21.01 0.45
CA ASP A 236 -30.43 20.48 0.41
C ASP A 236 -30.79 19.76 -0.92
N GLU A 237 -29.80 19.53 -1.80
CA GLU A 237 -30.01 18.86 -3.09
C GLU A 237 -30.04 17.32 -3.00
N GLU A 238 -30.28 16.66 -4.14
CA GLU A 238 -30.30 15.19 -4.29
C GLU A 238 -29.00 14.50 -3.82
N ARG A 239 -29.09 13.17 -3.67
CA ARG A 239 -27.97 12.31 -3.26
C ARG A 239 -26.73 12.55 -4.13
N PRO A 240 -25.52 12.69 -3.54
CA PRO A 240 -24.29 12.91 -4.31
C PRO A 240 -24.07 11.83 -5.37
N THR A 241 -23.61 12.25 -6.55
CA THR A 241 -23.13 11.36 -7.61
C THR A 241 -21.87 10.59 -7.16
N GLU A 242 -21.53 9.50 -7.88
CA GLU A 242 -20.30 8.75 -7.57
C GLU A 242 -19.04 9.61 -7.67
N ASP A 243 -18.97 10.53 -8.64
CA ASP A 243 -17.79 11.37 -8.83
C ASP A 243 -17.66 12.39 -7.70
N GLN A 244 -18.76 13.01 -7.26
CA GLN A 244 -18.77 13.90 -6.08
C GLN A 244 -18.36 13.17 -4.79
N LEU A 245 -18.79 11.91 -4.61
CA LEU A 245 -18.34 11.08 -3.49
C LEU A 245 -16.84 10.83 -3.54
N ARG A 246 -16.28 10.53 -4.72
CA ARG A 246 -14.84 10.29 -4.89
C ARG A 246 -14.03 11.56 -4.63
N GLU A 247 -14.50 12.71 -5.09
CA GLU A 247 -13.88 14.02 -4.80
C GLU A 247 -13.87 14.32 -3.31
N ALA A 248 -15.01 14.14 -2.62
CA ALA A 248 -15.08 14.34 -1.17
C ALA A 248 -14.19 13.36 -0.40
N LYS A 249 -14.20 12.07 -0.74
CA LYS A 249 -13.28 11.08 -0.16
C LYS A 249 -11.82 11.51 -0.38
N ARG A 250 -11.48 11.99 -1.57
CA ARG A 250 -10.12 12.46 -1.86
C ARG A 250 -9.69 13.62 -0.96
N ASP A 251 -10.55 14.61 -0.78
CA ASP A 251 -10.24 15.76 0.07
C ASP A 251 -10.09 15.33 1.53
N VAL A 252 -10.95 14.44 2.01
CA VAL A 252 -10.80 13.82 3.34
C VAL A 252 -9.48 13.06 3.48
N LEU A 253 -9.09 12.29 2.47
CA LEU A 253 -7.80 11.57 2.49
C LEU A 253 -6.61 12.55 2.57
N LEU A 254 -6.69 13.65 1.81
CA LEU A 254 -5.68 14.71 1.77
C LEU A 254 -5.59 15.53 3.06
N HIS A 255 -6.65 15.64 3.87
CA HIS A 255 -6.66 16.52 5.03
C HIS A 255 -6.77 15.78 6.37
N CYS A 256 -7.51 14.68 6.41
CA CYS A 256 -8.00 14.08 7.65
C CYS A 256 -7.32 12.76 8.03
N ILE A 257 -6.90 11.94 7.06
CA ILE A 257 -6.45 10.57 7.35
C ILE A 257 -4.93 10.47 7.57
N TYR A 258 -4.54 9.74 8.63
CA TYR A 258 -3.16 9.47 9.03
C TYR A 258 -3.03 8.02 9.52
N GLY A 259 -1.87 7.41 9.30
CA GLY A 259 -1.63 6.01 9.64
C GLY A 259 -0.16 5.73 9.96
N VAL A 260 0.08 4.86 10.94
CA VAL A 260 1.41 4.32 11.23
C VAL A 260 1.31 2.81 11.39
N ASP A 261 2.26 2.10 10.80
CA ASP A 261 2.42 0.67 11.04
C ASP A 261 3.90 0.28 11.05
N LEU A 262 4.24 -0.74 11.83
CA LEU A 262 5.61 -1.27 11.90
C LEU A 262 5.93 -2.17 10.70
N ASN A 263 4.93 -2.88 10.16
CA ASN A 263 5.08 -3.78 9.04
C ASN A 263 4.99 -2.98 7.72
N PRO A 264 6.10 -2.89 6.96
CA PRO A 264 6.10 -2.15 5.70
C PRO A 264 5.13 -2.72 4.67
N MET A 265 4.85 -4.03 4.67
CA MET A 265 3.92 -4.65 3.72
C MET A 265 2.47 -4.27 4.04
N ALA A 266 2.09 -4.31 5.32
CA ALA A 266 0.76 -3.90 5.77
C ALA A 266 0.49 -2.43 5.42
N LEU A 267 1.48 -1.56 5.65
CA LEU A 267 1.36 -0.14 5.31
C LEU A 267 1.20 0.09 3.79
N GLU A 268 1.92 -0.65 2.95
CA GLU A 268 1.78 -0.53 1.49
C GLU A 268 0.37 -0.96 1.02
N LEU A 269 -0.19 -1.98 1.67
CA LEU A 269 -1.57 -2.39 1.46
C LEU A 269 -2.56 -1.32 1.91
N ALA A 270 -2.38 -0.72 3.08
CA ALA A 270 -3.21 0.40 3.53
C ALA A 270 -3.21 1.56 2.53
N LYS A 271 -2.03 1.93 1.99
CA LYS A 271 -1.92 2.94 0.93
C LYS A 271 -2.69 2.54 -0.33
N PHE A 272 -2.59 1.27 -0.74
CA PHE A 272 -3.31 0.75 -1.90
C PHE A 272 -4.84 0.75 -1.70
N SER A 273 -5.31 0.30 -0.54
CA SER A 273 -6.73 0.30 -0.16
C SER A 273 -7.31 1.71 -0.13
N LEU A 274 -6.62 2.65 0.52
CA LEU A 274 -7.01 4.07 0.55
C LEU A 274 -7.04 4.68 -0.86
N TRP A 275 -6.04 4.34 -1.68
CA TRP A 275 -6.02 4.79 -3.07
C TRP A 275 -7.26 4.29 -3.80
N ILE A 276 -7.55 2.99 -3.82
CA ILE A 276 -8.75 2.44 -4.49
C ILE A 276 -10.03 3.14 -4.01
N THR A 277 -10.13 3.41 -2.71
CA THR A 277 -11.30 4.03 -2.07
C THR A 277 -11.53 5.47 -2.54
N ALA A 278 -10.47 6.25 -2.77
CA ALA A 278 -10.53 7.67 -3.11
C ALA A 278 -9.87 8.01 -4.46
N SER A 279 -9.76 7.01 -5.35
CA SER A 279 -9.08 7.16 -6.63
C SER A 279 -9.89 8.04 -7.59
N LEU A 280 -9.18 8.92 -8.30
CA LEU A 280 -9.67 9.66 -9.45
C LEU A 280 -8.80 9.34 -10.68
N PRO A 281 -9.35 9.37 -11.91
CA PRO A 281 -8.65 8.95 -13.13
C PRO A 281 -7.31 9.67 -13.40
N ASP A 282 -7.19 10.95 -13.03
CA ASP A 282 -6.10 11.83 -13.44
C ASP A 282 -5.09 12.14 -12.33
N MET A 283 -5.12 11.41 -11.21
CA MET A 283 -4.41 11.82 -10.00
C MET A 283 -3.45 10.76 -9.44
N PRO A 284 -2.17 11.12 -9.18
CA PRO A 284 -1.13 10.15 -8.81
C PRO A 284 -1.23 9.66 -7.35
N LEU A 285 -0.64 8.49 -7.08
CA LEU A 285 -0.51 7.80 -5.78
C LEU A 285 0.46 8.46 -4.79
N THR A 286 1.26 9.44 -5.21
CA THR A 286 2.40 9.98 -4.43
C THR A 286 2.02 10.76 -3.17
N PHE A 287 0.76 11.19 -3.01
CA PHE A 287 0.38 12.09 -1.92
C PHE A 287 0.26 11.43 -0.54
N LEU A 288 0.23 10.10 -0.46
CA LEU A 288 -0.05 9.37 0.78
C LEU A 288 1.18 9.19 1.69
N ASP A 289 2.40 9.31 1.16
CA ASP A 289 3.64 8.98 1.90
C ASP A 289 3.93 9.93 3.08
N HIS A 290 3.34 11.12 3.09
CA HIS A 290 3.51 12.07 4.20
C HIS A 290 2.59 11.76 5.39
N LYS A 291 1.52 10.99 5.17
CA LYS A 291 0.48 10.69 6.16
C LYS A 291 0.52 9.25 6.68
N LEU A 292 1.03 8.34 5.85
CA LEU A 292 1.17 6.92 6.14
C LEU A 292 2.66 6.63 6.35
N LYS A 293 3.06 6.33 7.59
CA LYS A 293 4.46 6.15 7.97
C LYS A 293 4.77 4.73 8.43
N CYS A 294 5.88 4.19 7.94
CA CYS A 294 6.44 2.95 8.45
C CYS A 294 7.29 3.30 9.68
N GLY A 295 6.87 2.83 10.85
CA GLY A 295 7.50 3.21 12.10
C GLY A 295 6.92 2.49 13.32
N ASN A 296 7.66 2.57 14.41
CA ASN A 296 7.20 2.10 15.71
C ASN A 296 6.49 3.25 16.43
N SER A 297 5.16 3.16 16.51
CA SER A 297 4.32 4.17 17.14
C SER A 297 4.51 4.32 18.64
N LEU A 298 5.01 3.29 19.34
CA LEU A 298 5.26 3.36 20.79
C LEU A 298 6.39 4.32 21.13
N ILE A 299 7.43 4.36 20.29
CA ILE A 299 8.63 5.18 20.50
C ILE A 299 8.72 6.37 19.52
N GLY A 300 7.75 6.50 18.61
CA GLY A 300 7.72 7.58 17.61
C GLY A 300 8.90 7.56 16.64
N ALA A 301 9.41 6.37 16.29
CA ALA A 301 10.64 6.22 15.50
C ALA A 301 10.41 5.45 14.20
N THR A 302 10.99 5.92 13.10
CA THR A 302 11.04 5.18 11.84
C THR A 302 12.26 4.25 11.81
N PRO A 303 12.28 3.19 10.98
CA PRO A 303 13.47 2.34 10.82
C PRO A 303 14.72 3.14 10.43
N GLU A 304 14.54 4.18 9.61
CA GLU A 304 15.61 5.10 9.23
C GLU A 304 16.11 5.94 10.42
N LEU A 305 15.22 6.43 11.28
CA LEU A 305 15.59 7.13 12.50
C LEU A 305 16.39 6.23 13.45
N ILE A 306 15.95 4.98 13.64
CA ILE A 306 16.65 4.00 14.48
C ILE A 306 18.04 3.71 13.90
N LYS A 307 18.13 3.48 12.58
CA LYS A 307 19.40 3.21 11.91
C LYS A 307 20.38 4.38 12.04
N ASN A 308 19.89 5.61 11.88
CA ASN A 308 20.72 6.82 11.96
C ASN A 308 20.99 7.26 13.42
N GLY A 309 20.34 6.62 14.39
CA GLY A 309 20.34 7.01 15.79
C GLY A 309 19.40 8.18 16.10
N ILE A 310 19.00 8.29 17.37
CA ILE A 310 18.12 9.37 17.83
C ILE A 310 18.86 10.71 17.73
N PRO A 311 18.28 11.75 17.07
CA PRO A 311 18.91 13.05 16.93
C PRO A 311 19.20 13.71 18.28
N GLU A 312 20.27 14.51 18.35
CA GLU A 312 20.65 15.22 19.58
C GLU A 312 19.59 16.23 20.03
N GLU A 313 18.76 16.70 19.10
CA GLU A 313 17.64 17.62 19.32
C GLU A 313 16.52 16.98 20.14
N ALA A 314 16.37 15.65 20.09
CA ALA A 314 15.38 14.92 20.88
C ALA A 314 15.65 15.00 22.40
N TYR A 315 16.87 15.38 22.78
CA TYR A 315 17.29 15.55 24.18
C TYR A 315 17.29 17.01 24.63
N LYS A 316 16.69 17.91 23.83
CA LYS A 316 16.45 19.29 24.25
C LYS A 316 15.41 19.28 25.36
N ALA A 317 15.74 19.89 26.51
CA ALA A 317 14.82 19.98 27.64
C ALA A 317 13.51 20.67 27.23
N VAL A 318 12.37 20.07 27.61
CA VAL A 318 11.02 20.62 27.42
C VAL A 318 10.22 20.54 28.72
N GLY A 319 9.40 21.55 28.99
CA GLY A 319 8.57 21.60 30.20
C GLY A 319 9.40 21.57 31.49
N ASN A 320 9.22 20.50 32.29
CA ASN A 320 9.84 20.32 33.60
C ASN A 320 11.07 19.39 33.59
N ASP A 321 11.66 19.14 32.42
CA ASP A 321 12.86 18.32 32.30
C ASP A 321 14.05 18.90 33.10
N ASN A 322 14.87 18.00 33.65
CA ASN A 322 16.12 18.40 34.30
C ASN A 322 17.18 18.76 33.23
N THR A 323 17.52 20.04 33.15
CA THR A 323 18.43 20.60 32.15
C THR A 323 19.84 19.99 32.18
N ASP A 324 20.36 19.62 33.35
CA ASP A 324 21.67 19.00 33.48
C ASP A 324 21.68 17.57 32.93
N ILE A 325 20.61 16.81 33.18
CA ILE A 325 20.44 15.45 32.63
C ILE A 325 20.30 15.51 31.11
N CYS A 326 19.45 16.40 30.59
CA CYS A 326 19.28 16.62 29.15
C CYS A 326 20.61 16.97 28.47
N THR A 327 21.41 17.86 29.08
CA THR A 327 22.72 18.26 28.55
C THR A 327 23.70 17.08 28.51
N LYS A 328 23.75 16.27 29.58
CA LYS A 328 24.60 15.06 29.62
C LYS A 328 24.17 14.02 28.58
N LEU A 329 22.87 13.76 28.45
CA LEU A 329 22.34 12.84 27.44
C LEU A 329 22.64 13.32 26.04
N LYS A 330 22.45 14.61 25.77
CA LYS A 330 22.77 15.24 24.48
C LYS A 330 24.25 15.05 24.11
N GLN A 331 25.17 15.27 25.05
CA GLN A 331 26.60 15.06 24.83
C GLN A 331 26.94 13.58 24.59
N LYS A 332 26.32 12.66 25.33
CA LYS A 332 26.50 11.22 25.17
C LYS A 332 26.06 10.78 23.77
N VAL A 333 24.86 11.16 23.35
CA VAL A 333 24.29 10.79 22.05
C VAL A 333 25.09 11.39 20.90
N ARG A 334 25.57 12.64 21.01
CA ARG A 334 26.46 13.22 20.00
C ARG A 334 27.69 12.33 19.74
N ARG A 335 28.34 11.82 20.79
CA ARG A 335 29.50 10.92 20.67
C ARG A 335 29.13 9.59 20.04
N GLU A 336 28.00 9.01 20.40
CA GLU A 336 27.49 7.75 19.84
C GLU A 336 27.14 7.90 18.35
N LEU A 337 26.48 8.99 17.96
CA LEU A 337 26.17 9.31 16.56
C LEU A 337 27.44 9.52 15.72
N GLU A 338 28.45 10.20 16.26
CA GLU A 338 29.75 10.33 15.59
C GLU A 338 30.41 8.97 15.37
N SER A 339 30.30 8.05 16.34
CA SER A 339 30.80 6.67 16.21
C SER A 339 30.02 5.88 15.15
N LEU A 340 28.69 6.01 15.12
CA LEU A 340 27.83 5.37 14.12
C LEU A 340 28.17 5.83 12.70
N ARG A 341 28.36 7.14 12.49
CA ARG A 341 28.75 7.71 11.20
C ARG A 341 30.09 7.17 10.70
N ARG A 342 31.07 6.99 11.60
CA ARG A 342 32.38 6.39 11.27
C ARG A 342 32.29 4.91 10.87
N LEU A 343 31.29 4.18 11.34
CA LEU A 343 31.08 2.78 10.94
C LEU A 343 30.56 2.65 9.51
N ASP A 344 29.80 3.63 9.03
CA ASP A 344 29.26 3.68 7.66
C ASP A 344 30.28 4.23 6.63
N GLU A 345 31.40 4.81 7.07
CA GLU A 345 32.46 5.26 6.17
C GLU A 345 33.16 4.06 5.50
N PRO A 346 33.32 4.05 4.17
CA PRO A 346 34.02 2.98 3.48
C PRO A 346 35.50 2.97 3.91
N THR A 347 35.89 1.97 4.68
CA THR A 347 37.28 1.78 5.08
C THR A 347 38.12 1.42 3.86
N SER A 348 39.26 2.09 3.71
CA SER A 348 40.22 1.83 2.64
C SER A 348 41.39 1.05 3.22
N GLN A 349 41.57 -0.20 2.78
CA GLN A 349 42.76 -0.99 3.10
C GLN A 349 43.40 -1.43 1.78
N TYR A 350 44.69 -1.15 1.60
CA TYR A 350 45.44 -1.45 0.37
C TYR A 350 44.83 -0.88 -0.94
N GLY A 351 44.19 0.29 -0.88
CA GLY A 351 43.59 0.94 -2.06
C GLY A 351 42.24 0.39 -2.51
N ILE A 352 41.67 -0.57 -1.76
CA ILE A 352 40.35 -1.16 -2.02
C ILE A 352 39.33 -0.58 -1.04
N LYS A 353 38.20 -0.06 -1.54
CA LYS A 353 37.09 0.45 -0.73
C LYS A 353 36.16 -0.69 -0.33
N PHE A 354 36.05 -0.97 0.96
CA PHE A 354 35.09 -1.93 1.48
C PHE A 354 33.81 -1.19 1.92
N LYS A 355 32.64 -1.59 1.42
CA LYS A 355 31.36 -1.17 2.01
C LYS A 355 31.15 -1.97 3.29
N ASN A 356 31.06 -1.31 4.43
CA ASN A 356 30.75 -1.97 5.69
C ASN A 356 29.30 -2.44 5.65
N LYS A 357 29.07 -3.76 5.56
CA LYS A 357 27.74 -4.37 5.43
C LYS A 357 27.14 -4.77 6.80
N ASN A 358 27.43 -4.02 7.85
CA ASN A 358 26.77 -4.21 9.14
C ASN A 358 25.42 -3.49 9.14
N VAL A 359 24.42 -4.11 8.53
CA VAL A 359 23.03 -3.79 8.86
C VAL A 359 22.83 -4.31 10.29
N MET A 360 22.80 -3.40 11.27
CA MET A 360 22.29 -3.76 12.60
C MET A 360 20.83 -4.18 12.44
N ASN A 361 20.59 -5.49 12.41
CA ASN A 361 19.27 -6.05 12.58
C ASN A 361 18.86 -5.78 14.04
N PHE A 362 18.12 -4.71 14.26
CA PHE A 362 17.41 -4.52 15.52
C PHE A 362 16.20 -5.47 15.52
N THR A 363 16.40 -6.72 15.92
CA THR A 363 15.31 -7.57 16.38
C THR A 363 14.98 -7.18 17.81
N PHE A 364 13.86 -6.50 17.99
CA PHE A 364 13.22 -6.38 19.30
C PHE A 364 12.36 -7.65 19.47
N THR A 365 12.81 -8.54 20.36
CA THR A 365 12.01 -9.67 20.88
C THR A 365 10.99 -9.20 21.90
#